data_AF-A0A836X3Y2-F1
#
_entry.id   AF-A0A836X3Y2-F1
#
_cell.length_a   1.000
_cell.length_b   1.000
_cell.length_c   1.000
_cell.angle_alpha   90.00
_cell.angle_beta   90.00
_cell.angle_gamma   90.00
#
_symmetry.space_group_name_H-M   'P 1'
#
loop_
_entity.id
_entity.type
_entity.pdbx_description
1 polymer ?
#
loop_
_entity_poly.entity_id
_entity_poly.type
_entity_poly.pdbx_seq_one_letter_code
_entity_poly.pdbx_strand_id
1 'polypeptide(L)'
;MRDLSSTLFAKREGSRDHHVLMTWLILTGVILFGFVVAWELGFIGIIIEADRSRISALIFVIYICFSGHCFWLVLGLSTEWNMLRRGRTMIVENDENLVLSDADEVIVGGAKLPPGVMTDHIRNLIVKAVRHEDPRLDQTLLIQNLAERLRHKQNIGWFASDALIKLGLLGTIIGFILMLGPVATIEEFDVEHLKRALTAMTGGMAVALFTTLTGLIGSTLLKLQYQIIDKATVSLVDEITETTEVHVVSVLERVNAGI
;
A
#
# COMPACT_ATOMS: atom_id res chain seq x y z
N MET A 1 43.37 4.21 6.58
CA MET A 1 42.12 3.49 6.93
C MET A 1 40.87 4.38 7.01
N ARG A 2 40.95 5.71 6.80
CA ARG A 2 39.80 6.63 6.79
C ARG A 2 39.07 6.78 5.43
N ASP A 3 39.56 6.13 4.38
CA ASP A 3 39.14 6.41 2.99
C ASP A 3 38.32 5.28 2.33
N LEU A 4 38.16 4.12 2.98
CA LEU A 4 37.34 3.03 2.44
C LEU A 4 35.86 3.10 2.86
N SER A 5 35.57 3.74 4.00
CA SER A 5 34.19 3.92 4.48
C SER A 5 33.42 4.90 3.60
N SER A 6 34.03 6.02 3.19
CA SER A 6 33.40 7.03 2.34
C SER A 6 32.97 6.45 0.99
N THR A 7 33.75 5.56 0.37
CA THR A 7 33.42 4.95 -0.93
C THR A 7 32.43 3.79 -0.88
N LEU A 8 32.33 3.07 0.23
CA LEU A 8 31.36 1.97 0.40
C LEU A 8 29.96 2.49 0.80
N PHE A 9 29.89 3.60 1.53
CA PHE A 9 28.62 4.25 1.89
C PHE A 9 28.12 5.25 0.82
N ALA A 10 28.99 5.77 -0.05
CA ALA A 10 28.58 6.70 -1.11
C ALA A 10 27.81 6.06 -2.30
N LYS A 11 27.70 4.73 -2.39
CA LYS A 11 27.10 4.04 -3.55
C LYS A 11 25.62 3.66 -3.39
N ARG A 12 24.85 4.40 -2.57
CA ARG A 12 23.38 4.31 -2.57
C ARG A 12 22.64 5.64 -2.52
N GLU A 13 23.34 6.76 -2.47
CA GLU A 13 22.72 8.09 -2.41
C GLU A 13 22.83 8.79 -3.76
N GLY A 14 21.98 8.36 -4.69
CA GLY A 14 21.95 8.89 -6.04
C GLY A 14 20.55 8.91 -6.62
N SER A 15 19.81 9.98 -6.29
CA SER A 15 18.71 10.55 -7.08
C SER A 15 17.46 9.70 -7.33
N ARG A 16 16.40 9.99 -6.56
CA ARG A 16 15.03 10.24 -7.04
C ARG A 16 14.13 10.53 -5.84
N ASP A 17 13.81 11.80 -5.63
CA ASP A 17 12.94 12.30 -4.53
C ASP A 17 11.49 11.77 -4.54
N HIS A 18 11.16 10.85 -5.43
CA HIS A 18 9.82 10.33 -5.61
C HIS A 18 9.83 8.89 -6.14
N HIS A 19 10.86 8.08 -5.86
CA HIS A 19 10.99 6.75 -6.47
C HIS A 19 9.74 5.87 -6.31
N VAL A 20 9.12 5.91 -5.13
CA VAL A 20 7.87 5.20 -4.83
C VAL A 20 6.72 5.71 -5.71
N LEU A 21 6.52 7.02 -5.74
CA LEU A 21 5.49 7.68 -6.55
C LEU A 21 5.70 7.41 -8.05
N MET A 22 6.95 7.50 -8.54
CA MET A 22 7.29 7.24 -9.94
C MET A 22 7.00 5.79 -10.32
N THR A 23 7.40 4.83 -9.47
CA THR A 23 7.13 3.40 -9.71
C THR A 23 5.62 3.13 -9.76
N TRP A 24 4.86 3.71 -8.84
CA TRP A 24 3.40 3.59 -8.82
C TRP A 24 2.74 4.25 -10.04
N LEU A 25 3.23 5.42 -10.47
CA LEU A 25 2.69 6.13 -11.63
C LEU A 25 2.96 5.38 -12.93
N ILE A 26 4.13 4.76 -13.07
CA ILE A 26 4.44 3.89 -14.22
C ILE A 26 3.48 2.70 -14.25
N LEU A 27 3.30 2.01 -13.12
CA LEU A 27 2.37 0.88 -13.04
C LEU A 27 0.95 1.31 -13.40
N THR A 28 0.46 2.40 -12.78
CA THR A 28 -0.90 2.91 -13.02
C THR A 28 -1.08 3.39 -14.45
N GLY A 29 -0.05 3.99 -15.05
CA GLY A 29 -0.05 4.38 -16.47
C GLY A 29 -0.19 3.18 -17.41
N VAL A 30 0.54 2.09 -17.15
CA VAL A 30 0.41 0.83 -17.91
C VAL A 30 -0.99 0.23 -17.74
N ILE A 31 -1.52 0.25 -16.53
CA ILE A 31 -2.88 -0.25 -16.26
C ILE A 31 -3.92 0.60 -16.99
N LEU A 32 -3.84 1.92 -16.90
CA LEU A 32 -4.75 2.84 -17.57
C LEU A 32 -4.70 2.65 -19.09
N PHE A 33 -3.50 2.50 -19.66
CA PHE A 33 -3.34 2.19 -21.08
C PHE A 33 -4.04 0.87 -21.44
N GLY A 34 -3.87 -0.18 -20.63
CA GLY A 34 -4.58 -1.44 -20.81
C GLY A 34 -6.11 -1.29 -20.76
N PHE A 35 -6.64 -0.47 -19.85
CA PHE A 35 -8.07 -0.16 -19.78
C PHE A 35 -8.56 0.61 -21.02
N VAL A 36 -7.79 1.58 -21.51
CA VAL A 36 -8.13 2.33 -22.73
C VAL A 36 -8.17 1.39 -23.94
N VAL A 37 -7.19 0.50 -24.09
CA VAL A 37 -7.19 -0.51 -25.18
C VAL A 37 -8.40 -1.43 -25.05
N ALA A 38 -8.73 -1.91 -23.85
CA ALA A 38 -9.91 -2.75 -23.62
C ALA A 38 -11.23 -2.01 -23.90
N TRP A 39 -11.27 -0.69 -23.67
CA TRP A 39 -12.41 0.16 -24.01
C TRP A 39 -12.57 0.29 -25.53
N GLU A 40 -11.50 0.62 -26.25
CA GLU A 40 -11.50 0.76 -27.71
C GLU A 40 -11.86 -0.54 -28.44
N LEU A 41 -11.43 -1.68 -27.89
CA LEU A 41 -11.79 -3.01 -28.42
C LEU A 41 -13.23 -3.44 -28.04
N GLY A 42 -13.95 -2.65 -27.25
CA GLY A 42 -15.33 -2.93 -26.83
C GLY A 42 -15.47 -4.00 -25.74
N PHE A 43 -14.37 -4.51 -25.17
CA PHE A 43 -14.41 -5.57 -24.15
C PHE A 43 -15.14 -5.15 -22.88
N ILE A 44 -14.99 -3.89 -22.45
CA ILE A 44 -15.66 -3.38 -21.25
C ILE A 44 -17.18 -3.35 -21.46
N GLY A 45 -17.65 -2.94 -22.65
CA GLY A 45 -19.06 -2.96 -23.01
C GLY A 45 -19.63 -4.37 -22.97
N ILE A 46 -18.93 -5.34 -23.57
CA ILE A 46 -19.32 -6.76 -23.56
C ILE A 46 -19.45 -7.29 -22.12
N ILE A 47 -18.50 -6.99 -21.24
CA ILE A 47 -18.53 -7.44 -19.84
C ILE A 47 -19.75 -6.87 -19.10
N ILE A 48 -20.05 -5.58 -19.28
CA ILE A 48 -21.17 -4.91 -18.61
C ILE A 48 -22.52 -5.40 -19.14
N GLU A 49 -22.65 -5.57 -20.46
CA GLU A 49 -23.89 -6.07 -21.07
C GLU A 49 -24.15 -7.55 -20.74
N ALA A 50 -23.09 -8.36 -20.71
CA ALA A 50 -23.19 -9.77 -20.38
C ALA A 50 -23.53 -9.99 -18.90
N ASP A 51 -23.02 -9.15 -18.00
CA ASP A 51 -23.24 -9.28 -16.57
C ASP A 51 -24.56 -8.64 -16.08
N ARG A 52 -25.65 -9.39 -16.19
CA ARG A 52 -26.95 -8.99 -15.61
C ARG A 52 -26.95 -8.82 -14.10
N SER A 53 -26.04 -9.47 -13.37
CA SER A 53 -25.95 -9.36 -11.91
C SER A 53 -25.35 -8.03 -11.45
N ARG A 54 -24.68 -7.30 -12.37
CA ARG A 54 -23.98 -6.03 -12.14
C ARG A 54 -22.83 -6.12 -11.13
N ILE A 55 -22.34 -7.33 -10.84
CA ILE A 55 -21.20 -7.55 -9.95
C ILE A 55 -19.89 -7.06 -10.58
N SER A 56 -19.69 -7.23 -11.88
CA SER A 56 -18.55 -6.69 -12.61
C SER A 56 -18.47 -5.17 -12.51
N ALA A 57 -19.61 -4.49 -12.57
CA ALA A 57 -19.68 -3.04 -12.38
C ALA A 57 -19.32 -2.63 -10.93
N LEU A 58 -19.82 -3.38 -9.93
CA LEU A 58 -19.46 -3.17 -8.53
C LEU A 58 -17.94 -3.38 -8.30
N ILE A 59 -17.37 -4.44 -8.87
CA ILE A 59 -15.92 -4.71 -8.82
C ILE A 59 -15.13 -3.53 -9.42
N PHE A 60 -15.56 -3.01 -10.56
CA PHE A 60 -14.91 -1.87 -11.21
C PHE A 60 -14.95 -0.60 -10.35
N VAL A 61 -16.09 -0.31 -9.72
CA VAL A 61 -16.23 0.83 -8.80
C VAL A 61 -15.31 0.67 -7.59
N ILE A 62 -15.32 -0.50 -6.94
CA ILE A 62 -14.43 -0.78 -5.80
C ILE A 62 -12.96 -0.61 -6.24
N TYR A 63 -12.59 -1.13 -7.40
CA TYR A 63 -11.24 -1.00 -7.94
C TYR A 63 -10.81 0.47 -8.08
N ILE A 64 -11.66 1.33 -8.67
CA ILE A 64 -11.36 2.76 -8.82
C ILE A 64 -11.22 3.44 -7.46
N CYS A 65 -12.15 3.21 -6.54
CA CYS A 65 -12.12 3.80 -5.20
C CYS A 65 -10.82 3.44 -4.47
N PHE A 66 -10.44 2.16 -4.48
CA PHE A 66 -9.23 1.70 -3.79
C PHE A 66 -7.94 2.08 -4.53
N SER A 67 -7.95 2.21 -5.86
CA SER A 67 -6.83 2.77 -6.61
C SER A 67 -6.62 4.26 -6.28
N GLY A 68 -7.70 5.03 -6.11
CA GLY A 68 -7.64 6.40 -5.62
C GLY A 68 -7.13 6.50 -4.17
N HIS A 69 -7.57 5.61 -3.29
CA HIS A 69 -7.03 5.51 -1.93
C HIS A 69 -5.53 5.15 -1.95
N CYS A 70 -5.12 4.24 -2.81
CA CYS A 70 -3.72 3.86 -3.02
C CYS A 70 -2.88 5.07 -3.46
N PHE A 71 -3.37 5.87 -4.41
CA PHE A 71 -2.73 7.12 -4.81
C PHE A 71 -2.51 8.08 -3.64
N TRP A 72 -3.53 8.28 -2.80
CA TRP A 72 -3.41 9.15 -1.63
C TRP A 72 -2.36 8.65 -0.63
N LEU A 73 -2.31 7.34 -0.36
CA LEU A 73 -1.29 6.74 0.49
C LEU A 73 0.12 6.91 -0.09
N VAL A 74 0.29 6.77 -1.41
CA VAL A 74 1.58 6.95 -2.08
C VAL A 74 2.09 8.40 -1.93
N LEU A 75 1.20 9.39 -2.03
CA LEU A 75 1.57 10.80 -1.81
C LEU A 75 2.01 11.05 -0.37
N GLY A 76 1.27 10.53 0.61
CA GLY A 76 1.64 10.60 2.02
C GLY A 76 3.00 9.95 2.28
N LEU A 77 3.19 8.73 1.79
CA LEU A 77 4.44 7.98 1.97
C LEU A 77 5.63 8.67 1.27
N SER A 78 5.43 9.23 0.07
CA SER A 78 6.47 9.99 -0.62
C SER A 78 6.91 11.24 0.15
N THR A 79 5.97 11.88 0.84
CA THR A 79 6.25 13.04 1.69
C THR A 79 7.07 12.62 2.91
N GLU A 80 6.70 11.53 3.57
CA GLU A 80 7.44 10.95 4.71
C GLU A 80 8.88 10.57 4.32
N TRP A 81 9.08 9.97 3.14
CA TRP A 81 10.43 9.66 2.63
C TRP A 81 11.30 10.91 2.44
N ASN A 82 10.72 12.01 1.97
CA ASN A 82 11.43 13.27 1.79
C ASN A 82 11.78 13.92 3.14
N MET A 83 10.88 13.82 4.12
CA MET A 83 11.12 14.28 5.50
C MET A 83 12.21 13.46 6.19
N LEU A 84 12.16 12.12 6.08
CA LEU A 84 13.17 11.20 6.58
C LEU A 84 14.56 11.55 6.04
N ARG A 85 14.69 11.70 4.72
CA ARG A 85 15.99 12.01 4.10
C ARG A 85 16.57 13.32 4.63
N ARG A 86 15.77 14.38 4.69
CA ARG A 86 16.19 15.68 5.24
C ARG A 86 16.60 15.58 6.70
N GLY A 87 15.81 14.88 7.51
CA GLY A 87 16.12 14.69 8.94
C GLY A 87 17.38 13.85 9.15
N ARG A 88 17.56 12.79 8.38
CA ARG A 88 18.76 11.94 8.41
C ARG A 88 20.02 12.74 8.09
N THR A 89 20.01 13.58 7.05
CA THR A 89 21.14 14.45 6.73
C THR A 89 21.49 15.37 7.90
N MET A 90 20.49 15.98 8.55
CA MET A 90 20.72 16.83 9.74
C MET A 90 21.32 16.06 10.92
N ILE A 91 20.86 14.83 11.17
CA ILE A 91 21.35 13.96 12.25
C ILE A 91 22.79 13.51 11.99
N VAL A 92 23.09 13.02 10.79
CA VAL A 92 24.43 12.54 10.42
C VAL A 92 25.46 13.67 10.46
N GLU A 93 25.08 14.90 10.09
CA GLU A 93 25.98 16.05 10.11
C GLU A 93 26.23 16.63 11.53
N ASN A 94 25.30 16.43 12.47
CA ASN A 94 25.33 17.08 13.80
C ASN A 94 25.12 16.08 14.95
N ASP A 95 25.74 14.90 14.83
CA ASP A 95 25.57 13.69 15.65
C ASP A 95 25.61 13.92 17.18
N GLU A 96 26.19 15.03 17.67
CA GLU A 96 26.43 15.27 19.09
C GLU A 96 25.45 16.22 19.80
N ASN A 97 24.53 16.90 19.10
CA ASN A 97 23.66 17.93 19.68
C ASN A 97 22.17 17.65 19.48
N LEU A 98 21.67 16.55 20.06
CA LEU A 98 20.25 16.21 20.12
C LEU A 98 19.61 16.79 21.40
N VAL A 99 18.70 17.75 21.22
CA VAL A 99 18.00 18.42 22.34
C VAL A 99 16.49 18.44 22.06
N LEU A 100 15.68 18.11 23.07
CA LEU A 100 14.26 18.42 23.06
C LEU A 100 14.04 19.86 23.52
N SER A 101 13.34 20.65 22.71
CA SER A 101 12.85 21.97 23.14
C SER A 101 11.64 21.84 24.06
N ASP A 102 11.42 22.84 24.92
CA ASP A 102 10.19 22.96 25.75
C ASP A 102 8.88 22.91 24.95
N ALA A 103 8.92 23.24 23.65
CA ALA A 103 7.80 23.17 22.72
C ALA A 103 7.57 21.78 22.12
N ASP A 104 8.22 20.73 22.66
CA ASP A 104 8.06 19.33 22.23
C ASP A 104 8.66 19.04 20.84
N GLU A 105 9.57 19.90 20.41
CA GLU A 105 10.25 19.85 19.12
C GLU A 105 11.64 19.25 19.26
N VAL A 106 12.02 18.37 18.33
CA VAL A 106 13.36 17.79 18.29
C VAL A 106 14.29 18.74 17.54
N ILE A 107 15.31 19.23 18.23
CA ILE A 107 16.35 20.13 17.69
C ILE A 107 17.64 19.33 17.55
N VAL A 108 18.26 19.44 16.37
CA VAL A 108 19.54 18.81 16.03
C VAL A 108 20.47 19.90 15.49
N GLY A 109 21.61 20.12 16.15
CA GLY A 109 22.59 21.13 15.73
C GLY A 109 22.04 22.57 15.70
N GLY A 110 21.03 22.87 16.53
CA GLY A 110 20.36 24.18 16.58
C GLY A 110 19.26 24.40 15.54
N ALA A 111 18.99 23.41 14.67
CA ALA A 111 17.89 23.44 13.71
C ALA A 111 16.78 22.45 14.10
N LYS A 112 15.52 22.82 13.83
CA LYS A 112 14.37 21.96 14.06
C LYS A 112 14.31 20.86 13.01
N LEU A 113 14.16 19.60 13.43
CA LEU A 113 13.90 18.49 12.51
C LEU A 113 12.56 18.67 11.78
N PRO A 114 12.48 18.29 10.49
CA PRO A 114 11.22 18.34 9.75
C PRO A 114 10.15 17.47 10.46
N PRO A 115 8.88 17.92 10.50
CA PRO A 115 7.81 17.10 11.05
C PRO A 115 7.67 15.83 10.18
N GLY A 116 7.48 14.68 10.82
CA GLY A 116 7.36 13.40 10.13
C GLY A 116 7.51 12.23 11.08
N VAL A 117 7.27 11.03 10.56
CA VAL A 117 7.22 9.78 11.33
C VAL A 117 8.54 9.49 12.06
N MET A 118 9.69 9.80 11.45
CA MET A 118 10.98 9.65 12.10
C MET A 118 11.12 10.58 13.30
N THR A 119 10.74 11.85 13.15
CA THR A 119 10.85 12.87 14.21
C THR A 119 9.95 12.52 15.39
N ASP A 120 8.74 12.02 15.14
CA ASP A 120 7.84 11.52 16.17
C ASP A 120 8.44 10.30 16.91
N HIS A 121 9.11 9.39 16.19
CA HIS A 121 9.80 8.25 16.78
C HIS A 121 10.98 8.69 17.66
N ILE A 122 11.84 9.58 17.15
CA ILE A 122 12.96 10.16 17.91
C ILE A 122 12.44 10.84 19.18
N ARG A 123 11.38 11.63 19.07
CA ARG A 123 10.73 12.25 20.23
C ARG A 123 10.34 11.22 21.29
N ASN A 124 9.70 10.11 20.89
CA ASN A 124 9.34 9.04 21.81
C ASN A 124 10.57 8.36 22.44
N LEU A 125 11.67 8.22 21.70
CA LEU A 125 12.93 7.71 22.23
C LEU A 125 13.53 8.63 23.29
N ILE A 126 13.56 9.94 23.05
CA ILE A 126 14.11 10.89 24.01
C ILE A 126 13.22 10.94 25.27
N VAL A 127 11.89 10.95 25.13
CA VAL A 127 10.97 10.87 26.27
C VAL A 127 11.16 9.57 27.05
N LYS A 128 11.44 8.45 26.37
CA LYS A 128 11.75 7.18 27.03
C LYS A 128 13.09 7.28 27.79
N ALA A 129 14.14 7.81 27.17
CA ALA A 129 15.46 7.96 27.78
C ALA A 129 15.42 8.80 29.06
N VAL A 130 14.71 9.93 29.04
CA VAL A 130 14.58 10.84 30.20
C VAL A 130 13.81 10.20 31.36
N ARG A 131 12.86 9.31 31.08
CA ARG A 131 12.00 8.68 32.10
C ARG A 131 12.52 7.33 32.60
N HIS A 132 13.51 6.75 31.94
CA HIS A 132 14.00 5.40 32.24
C HIS A 132 15.43 5.48 32.78
N GLU A 133 15.66 4.92 33.97
CA GLU A 133 16.96 4.96 34.66
C GLU A 133 17.99 3.97 34.09
N ASP A 134 17.58 3.11 33.16
CA ASP A 134 18.49 2.16 32.51
C ASP A 134 19.41 2.90 31.52
N PRO A 135 20.75 2.75 31.62
CA PRO A 135 21.68 3.30 30.64
C PRO A 135 21.48 2.75 29.22
N ARG A 136 20.85 1.58 29.08
CA ARG A 136 20.57 0.96 27.77
C ARG A 136 19.15 1.26 27.30
N LEU A 137 19.02 1.71 26.06
CA LEU A 137 17.74 2.11 25.48
C LEU A 137 17.25 1.09 24.44
N ASP A 138 16.41 0.15 24.86
CA ASP A 138 15.75 -0.78 23.93
C ASP A 138 14.63 -0.07 23.15
N GLN A 139 14.76 0.08 21.84
CA GLN A 139 13.74 0.69 20.97
C GLN A 139 12.78 -0.31 20.29
N THR A 140 12.92 -1.62 20.53
CA THR A 140 12.19 -2.69 19.83
C THR A 140 10.67 -2.48 19.82
N LEU A 141 10.07 -2.20 20.97
CA LEU A 141 8.61 -2.01 21.08
C LEU A 141 8.11 -0.75 20.35
N LEU A 142 8.90 0.31 20.33
CA LEU A 142 8.55 1.55 19.64
C LEU A 142 8.60 1.36 18.12
N ILE A 143 9.61 0.65 17.61
CA ILE A 143 9.71 0.28 16.19
C ILE A 143 8.56 -0.64 15.79
N GLN A 144 8.23 -1.65 16.59
CA GLN A 144 7.11 -2.55 16.32
C GLN A 144 5.80 -1.77 16.21
N ASN A 145 5.52 -0.89 17.18
CA ASN A 145 4.33 -0.05 17.14
C ASN A 145 4.33 0.88 15.91
N LEU A 146 5.47 1.45 15.56
CA LEU A 146 5.63 2.30 14.38
C LEU A 146 5.31 1.54 13.08
N ALA A 147 5.91 0.35 12.92
CA ALA A 147 5.69 -0.52 11.79
C ALA A 147 4.20 -0.91 11.67
N GLU A 148 3.57 -1.29 12.78
CA GLU A 148 2.15 -1.62 12.82
C GLU A 148 1.26 -0.43 12.43
N ARG A 149 1.54 0.78 12.95
CA ARG A 149 0.77 1.99 12.61
C ARG A 149 0.84 2.33 11.13
N LEU A 150 2.00 2.18 10.50
CA LEU A 150 2.16 2.42 9.06
C LEU A 150 1.49 1.31 8.22
N ARG A 151 1.63 0.04 8.62
CA ARG A 151 0.98 -1.08 7.92
C ARG A 151 -0.54 -1.09 8.10
N HIS A 152 -1.07 -0.58 9.20
CA HIS A 152 -2.52 -0.54 9.41
C HIS A 152 -3.26 0.25 8.32
N LYS A 153 -2.67 1.36 7.83
CA LYS A 153 -3.28 2.21 6.78
C LYS A 153 -3.48 1.48 5.45
N GLN A 154 -2.66 0.47 5.14
CA GLN A 154 -2.72 -0.28 3.89
C GLN A 154 -3.55 -1.56 3.99
N ASN A 155 -3.86 -2.07 5.19
CA ASN A 155 -4.61 -3.31 5.39
C ASN A 155 -6.00 -3.31 4.72
N ILE A 156 -6.66 -2.14 4.68
CA ILE A 156 -7.96 -2.00 4.02
C ILE A 156 -7.89 -2.34 2.52
N GLY A 157 -6.76 -2.08 1.87
CA GLY A 157 -6.53 -2.39 0.46
C GLY A 157 -6.34 -3.88 0.16
N TRP A 158 -5.64 -4.57 1.05
CA TRP A 158 -5.52 -6.03 0.98
C TRP A 158 -6.88 -6.70 1.16
N PHE A 159 -7.66 -6.22 2.12
CA PHE A 159 -9.04 -6.68 2.32
C PHE A 159 -9.89 -6.46 1.07
N ALA A 160 -9.83 -5.28 0.45
CA ALA A 160 -10.57 -4.99 -0.77
C ALA A 160 -10.16 -5.91 -1.93
N SER A 161 -8.86 -6.15 -2.09
CA SER A 161 -8.36 -7.05 -3.13
C SER A 161 -8.87 -8.49 -2.95
N ASP A 162 -8.92 -8.98 -1.72
CA ASP A 162 -9.49 -10.30 -1.43
C ASP A 162 -11.01 -10.32 -1.59
N ALA A 163 -11.70 -9.21 -1.30
CA ALA A 163 -13.12 -9.05 -1.57
C ALA A 163 -13.41 -9.11 -3.08
N LEU A 164 -12.57 -8.51 -3.94
CA LEU A 164 -12.72 -8.58 -5.40
C LEU A 164 -12.68 -10.02 -5.93
N ILE A 165 -11.78 -10.87 -5.41
CA ILE A 165 -11.74 -12.30 -5.75
C ILE A 165 -13.03 -13.00 -5.31
N LYS A 166 -13.46 -12.76 -4.07
CA LYS A 166 -14.68 -13.38 -3.51
C LYS A 166 -15.93 -12.94 -4.28
N LEU A 167 -16.00 -11.69 -4.71
CA LEU A 167 -17.08 -11.19 -5.57
C LEU A 167 -17.04 -11.87 -6.95
N GLY A 168 -15.86 -12.09 -7.52
CA GLY A 168 -15.71 -12.84 -8.78
C GLY A 168 -16.18 -14.29 -8.68
N LEU A 169 -15.90 -14.96 -7.56
CA LEU A 169 -16.38 -16.33 -7.28
C LEU A 169 -17.89 -16.36 -7.02
N LEU A 170 -18.42 -15.34 -6.33
CA LEU A 170 -19.86 -15.18 -6.11
C LEU A 170 -20.60 -14.98 -7.43
N GLY A 171 -19.99 -14.28 -8.39
CA GLY A 171 -20.47 -14.15 -9.75
C GLY A 171 -20.61 -15.50 -10.48
N THR A 172 -19.69 -16.45 -10.25
CA THR A 172 -19.82 -17.82 -10.78
C THR A 172 -21.07 -18.53 -10.25
N ILE A 173 -21.31 -18.43 -8.94
CA ILE A 173 -22.47 -19.03 -8.27
C ILE A 173 -23.76 -18.43 -8.85
N ILE A 174 -23.82 -17.10 -8.99
CA ILE A 174 -24.98 -16.42 -9.57
C ILE A 174 -25.17 -16.77 -11.04
N GLY A 175 -24.10 -16.85 -11.82
CA GLY A 175 -24.18 -17.27 -13.22
C GLY A 175 -24.75 -18.69 -13.36
N PHE A 176 -24.35 -19.62 -12.49
CA PHE A 176 -24.95 -20.96 -12.45
C PHE A 176 -26.43 -20.94 -12.03
N ILE A 177 -26.82 -20.11 -11.06
CA ILE A 177 -28.24 -19.95 -10.69
C ILE A 177 -29.05 -19.42 -11.88
N LEU A 178 -28.55 -18.42 -12.60
CA LEU A 178 -29.20 -17.87 -13.79
C LEU A 178 -29.27 -18.89 -14.93
N MET A 179 -28.26 -19.75 -15.06
CA MET A 179 -28.23 -20.82 -16.06
C MET A 179 -29.27 -21.90 -15.77
N LEU A 180 -29.44 -22.30 -14.50
CA LEU A 180 -30.34 -23.39 -14.10
C LEU A 180 -31.79 -22.94 -13.88
N GLY A 181 -32.03 -21.66 -13.60
CA GLY A 181 -33.36 -21.12 -13.30
C GLY A 181 -34.44 -21.54 -14.31
N PRO A 182 -34.25 -21.33 -15.63
CA PRO A 182 -35.23 -21.71 -16.64
C PRO A 182 -35.50 -23.22 -16.72
N VAL A 183 -34.47 -24.05 -16.48
CA VAL A 183 -34.58 -25.52 -16.54
C VAL A 183 -35.50 -26.06 -15.44
N ALA A 184 -35.53 -25.41 -14.28
CA ALA A 184 -36.41 -25.79 -13.17
C ALA A 184 -37.90 -25.54 -13.45
N THR A 185 -38.23 -24.77 -14.49
CA THR A 185 -39.60 -24.28 -14.78
C THR A 185 -40.20 -24.81 -16.07
N ILE A 186 -39.54 -25.74 -16.78
CA ILE A 186 -40.05 -26.31 -18.04
C ILE A 186 -41.07 -27.41 -17.73
N GLU A 187 -42.35 -27.12 -17.95
CA GLU A 187 -43.45 -28.10 -17.88
C GLU A 187 -43.77 -28.73 -19.25
N GLU A 188 -43.47 -28.04 -20.36
CA GLU A 188 -43.68 -28.50 -21.74
C GLU A 188 -42.45 -28.25 -22.63
N PHE A 189 -42.08 -29.25 -23.43
CA PHE A 189 -40.93 -29.19 -24.34
C PHE A 189 -41.37 -28.74 -25.74
N ASP A 190 -41.61 -27.44 -25.94
CA ASP A 190 -41.72 -26.84 -27.27
C ASP A 190 -40.41 -26.17 -27.73
N VAL A 191 -40.33 -25.86 -29.03
CA VAL A 191 -39.14 -25.25 -29.66
C VAL A 191 -38.82 -23.87 -29.09
N GLU A 192 -39.82 -23.11 -28.66
CA GLU A 192 -39.65 -21.76 -28.10
C GLU A 192 -39.07 -21.80 -26.68
N HIS A 193 -39.58 -22.70 -25.84
CA HIS A 193 -39.07 -22.97 -24.49
C HIS A 193 -37.63 -23.49 -24.55
N LEU A 194 -37.31 -24.37 -25.50
CA LEU A 194 -35.95 -24.84 -25.70
C LEU A 194 -35.00 -23.71 -26.10
N LYS A 195 -35.42 -22.84 -27.04
CA LYS A 195 -34.60 -21.68 -27.47
C LYS A 195 -34.37 -20.69 -26.32
N ARG A 196 -35.39 -20.42 -25.51
CA ARG A 196 -35.29 -19.54 -24.33
C ARG A 196 -34.38 -20.14 -23.27
N ALA A 197 -34.49 -21.44 -22.99
CA ALA A 197 -33.62 -22.15 -22.06
C ALA A 197 -32.16 -22.10 -22.51
N LEU A 198 -31.87 -22.41 -23.77
CA LEU A 198 -30.51 -22.33 -24.33
C LEU A 198 -29.91 -20.92 -24.23
N THR A 199 -30.70 -19.89 -24.57
CA THR A 199 -30.25 -18.49 -24.50
C THR A 199 -29.92 -18.08 -23.06
N ALA A 200 -30.77 -18.46 -22.11
CA ALA A 200 -30.55 -18.17 -20.70
C ALA A 200 -29.37 -18.96 -20.12
N MET A 201 -29.14 -20.20 -20.58
CA MET A 201 -27.97 -20.97 -20.20
C MET A 201 -26.68 -20.30 -20.66
N THR A 202 -26.62 -19.85 -21.93
CA THR A 202 -25.48 -19.08 -22.45
C THR A 202 -25.30 -17.76 -21.69
N GLY A 203 -26.38 -17.08 -21.33
CA GLY A 203 -26.34 -15.86 -20.52
C GLY A 203 -25.78 -16.09 -19.12
N GLY A 204 -26.24 -17.12 -18.41
CA GLY A 204 -25.73 -17.48 -17.09
C GLY A 204 -24.25 -17.86 -17.10
N MET A 205 -23.81 -18.57 -18.15
CA MET A 205 -22.40 -18.86 -18.37
C MET A 205 -21.57 -17.58 -18.60
N ALA A 206 -22.07 -16.65 -19.43
CA ALA A 206 -21.39 -15.38 -19.68
C ALA A 206 -21.24 -14.55 -18.39
N VAL A 207 -22.30 -14.46 -17.58
CA VAL A 207 -22.24 -13.83 -16.24
C VAL A 207 -21.15 -14.47 -15.40
N ALA A 208 -21.15 -15.80 -15.27
CA ALA A 208 -20.15 -16.52 -14.48
C ALA A 208 -18.71 -16.22 -14.93
N LEU A 209 -18.43 -16.36 -16.22
CA LEU A 209 -17.07 -16.21 -16.75
C LEU A 209 -16.56 -14.77 -16.66
N PHE A 210 -17.36 -13.78 -17.08
CA PHE A 210 -16.93 -12.40 -17.10
C PHE A 210 -16.79 -11.79 -15.70
N THR A 211 -17.69 -12.13 -14.77
CA THR A 211 -17.57 -11.68 -13.37
C THR A 211 -16.34 -12.26 -12.70
N THR A 212 -16.05 -13.56 -12.90
CA THR A 212 -14.83 -14.19 -12.38
C THR A 212 -13.57 -13.58 -12.96
N LEU A 213 -13.53 -13.37 -14.29
CA LEU A 213 -12.41 -12.71 -14.96
C LEU A 213 -12.17 -11.30 -14.40
N THR A 214 -13.24 -10.52 -14.25
CA THR A 214 -13.18 -9.15 -13.73
C THR A 214 -12.69 -9.13 -12.28
N GLY A 215 -13.18 -10.04 -11.44
CA GLY A 215 -12.75 -10.16 -10.04
C GLY A 215 -11.28 -10.54 -9.90
N LEU A 216 -10.81 -11.51 -10.70
CA LEU A 216 -9.40 -11.92 -10.71
C LEU A 216 -8.50 -10.79 -11.20
N ILE A 217 -8.75 -10.22 -12.37
CA ILE A 217 -7.95 -9.12 -12.92
C ILE A 217 -7.95 -7.92 -11.96
N GLY A 218 -9.13 -7.47 -11.52
CA GLY A 218 -9.25 -6.35 -10.60
C GLY A 218 -8.48 -6.57 -9.31
N SER A 219 -8.57 -7.76 -8.71
CA SER A 219 -7.83 -8.11 -7.50
C SER A 219 -6.32 -8.11 -7.70
N THR A 220 -5.83 -8.67 -8.81
CA THR A 220 -4.40 -8.75 -9.09
C THR A 220 -3.83 -7.36 -9.33
N LEU A 221 -4.51 -6.54 -10.13
CA LEU A 221 -4.09 -5.16 -10.38
C LEU A 221 -4.06 -4.34 -9.09
N LEU A 222 -5.04 -4.52 -8.21
CA LEU A 222 -5.08 -3.82 -6.93
C LEU A 222 -3.95 -4.30 -5.99
N LYS A 223 -3.71 -5.61 -5.89
CA LYS A 223 -2.60 -6.19 -5.12
C LYS A 223 -1.25 -5.65 -5.57
N LEU A 224 -1.02 -5.52 -6.88
CA LEU A 224 0.23 -4.95 -7.41
C LEU A 224 0.44 -3.50 -6.94
N GLN A 225 -0.62 -2.67 -6.93
CA GLN A 225 -0.51 -1.29 -6.44
C GLN A 225 -0.18 -1.25 -4.93
N TYR A 226 -0.87 -2.05 -4.11
CA TYR A 226 -0.62 -2.09 -2.66
C TYR A 226 0.73 -2.72 -2.30
N GLN A 227 1.24 -3.65 -3.11
CA GLN A 227 2.56 -4.24 -2.89
C GLN A 227 3.70 -3.21 -3.03
N ILE A 228 3.54 -2.19 -3.89
CA ILE A 228 4.51 -1.09 -3.99
C ILE A 228 4.54 -0.29 -2.68
N ILE A 229 3.36 0.00 -2.11
CA ILE A 229 3.24 0.71 -0.83
C ILE A 229 3.85 -0.11 0.31
N ASP A 230 3.56 -1.41 0.39
CA ASP A 230 4.07 -2.28 1.45
C ASP A 230 5.59 -2.31 1.45
N LYS A 231 6.20 -2.53 0.28
CA LYS A 231 7.67 -2.48 0.11
C LYS A 231 8.25 -1.14 0.54
N ALA A 232 7.64 -0.04 0.10
CA ALA A 232 8.08 1.31 0.44
C ALA A 232 7.90 1.63 1.94
N THR A 233 6.91 1.04 2.60
CA THR A 233 6.69 1.19 4.04
C THR A 233 7.73 0.42 4.85
N VAL A 234 8.02 -0.82 4.47
CA VAL A 234 9.07 -1.64 5.10
C VAL A 234 10.41 -0.93 5.00
N SER A 235 10.81 -0.50 3.80
CA SER A 235 12.06 0.22 3.62
C SER A 235 12.13 1.54 4.41
N LEU A 236 10.99 2.21 4.63
CA LEU A 236 10.96 3.44 5.44
C LEU A 236 11.27 3.13 6.91
N VAL A 237 10.65 2.07 7.45
CA VAL A 237 10.88 1.62 8.83
C VAL A 237 12.31 1.14 9.02
N ASP A 238 12.86 0.40 8.05
CA ASP A 238 14.25 -0.07 8.09
C ASP A 238 15.22 1.11 8.17
N GLU A 239 15.06 2.13 7.32
CA GLU A 239 15.92 3.30 7.30
C GLU A 239 15.78 4.16 8.56
N ILE A 240 14.55 4.30 9.10
CA ILE A 240 14.33 4.95 10.40
C ILE A 240 15.07 4.20 11.50
N THR A 241 14.94 2.87 11.53
CA THR A 241 15.56 2.01 12.54
C THR A 241 17.08 2.10 12.49
N GLU A 242 17.67 1.99 11.29
CA GLU A 242 19.11 2.11 11.10
C GLU A 242 19.61 3.48 11.57
N THR A 243 18.92 4.56 11.16
CA THR A 243 19.30 5.93 11.54
C THR A 243 19.19 6.14 13.05
N THR A 244 18.10 5.69 13.68
CA THR A 244 17.92 5.91 15.13
C THR A 244 18.79 5.02 15.98
N GLU A 245 19.03 3.76 15.60
CA GLU A 245 19.91 2.86 16.35
C GLU A 245 21.36 3.37 16.35
N VAL A 246 21.87 3.78 15.19
CA VAL A 246 23.27 4.19 15.06
C VAL A 246 23.50 5.58 15.68
N HIS A 247 22.66 6.55 15.37
CA HIS A 247 22.91 7.95 15.72
C HIS A 247 22.18 8.42 16.98
N VAL A 248 20.92 8.01 17.16
CA VAL A 248 20.08 8.58 18.23
C VAL A 248 20.22 7.79 19.53
N VAL A 249 20.06 6.47 19.47
CA VAL A 249 20.18 5.57 20.62
C VAL A 249 21.59 5.68 21.21
N SER A 250 22.63 5.58 20.37
CA SER A 250 24.02 5.71 20.81
C SER A 250 24.32 7.02 21.56
N VAL A 251 23.74 8.15 21.13
CA VAL A 251 23.90 9.43 21.82
C VAL A 251 23.16 9.44 23.15
N LEU A 252 21.91 8.96 23.18
CA LEU A 252 21.10 8.92 24.39
C LEU A 252 21.70 8.01 25.47
N GLU A 253 22.25 6.86 25.08
CA GLU A 253 22.94 5.96 26.03
C GLU A 253 24.21 6.60 26.61
N ARG A 254 24.99 7.35 25.81
CA ARG A 254 26.15 8.11 26.32
C ARG A 254 25.74 9.16 27.35
N VAL A 255 24.71 9.94 27.03
CA VAL A 255 24.17 10.99 27.92
C VAL A 255 23.64 10.38 29.23
N ASN A 256 22.88 9.29 29.18
CA ASN A 256 22.40 8.61 30.40
C ASN A 256 23.53 7.97 31.21
N ALA A 257 24.61 7.52 30.57
CA ALA A 257 25.81 7.02 31.24
C ALA A 257 26.69 8.13 31.85
N GLY A 258 26.38 9.41 31.60
CA GLY A 258 27.16 10.56 32.06
C GLY A 258 28.48 10.77 31.32
N ILE A 259 28.57 10.30 30.07
CA ILE A 259 29.73 10.40 29.16
C ILE A 259 29.42 11.41 28.06
#